data_AF-A0A8B7J9C7-F1
#
_entry.id   AF-A0A8B7J9C7-F1
#
_cell.length_a   1.000
_cell.length_b   1.000
_cell.length_c   1.000
_cell.angle_alpha   90.00
_cell.angle_beta   90.00
_cell.angle_gamma   90.00
#
_symmetry.space_group_name_H-M   'P 1'
#
loop_
_entity.id
_entity.type
_entity.pdbx_description
1 polymer ?
#
loop_
_entity_poly.entity_id
_entity_poly.type
_entity_poly.pdbx_seq_one_letter_code
_entity_poly.pdbx_strand_id
1 'polypeptide(L)'
;MSTNIHKLLFGISEALAKDDLAALKFLSLEHIPLRKQEAIQEPKAFFQALQEKGLIDVGNLAFLKELLYRISRMDILAYHLDSSREEMERELQIPGRAKVSTYRQLLYGIAEDLTPEDVNSVKFLLQKKIPKSKLQDNASMLTVLLEMERNGVIKEDDVTMLKDILRGFRADLKKKIDIYEEKTKENVSEEKLCYPTCMSVNPAGEGAEGGTQARLLVELYKMENNPHGYCVILNNYIFKNPYETREGTVKDGEALKRVFKWLQFETVEYMDLEANQMYAKVKEYSKKDHSNMDCFVCVILSHGEKDKIKGIDQEFINIKDLLSCFSGSNCPSLAGKPKLFFIQACQGSVGHPAVTVKEDFSAYLETDAIPLTSIPDQADILVGMATVEDFECYRCIKSGSVYIQCLCDKMELLCPLRKDLITILTEVNKEVGRRVLNGWKQMPKISSTLRKQLIFQIPQSQSTENYKK
;
A
#
# COMPACT_ATOMS: atom_id res chain seq x y z
N MET A 1 8.64 -39.42 -13.82
CA MET A 1 7.80 -38.39 -13.17
C MET A 1 7.19 -37.36 -14.14
N SER A 2 7.56 -37.32 -15.43
CA SER A 2 6.98 -36.41 -16.45
C SER A 2 5.54 -36.77 -16.90
N THR A 3 5.11 -38.03 -16.70
CA THR A 3 3.82 -38.54 -17.19
C THR A 3 2.57 -38.01 -16.47
N ASN A 4 2.71 -37.31 -15.33
CA ASN A 4 1.56 -36.82 -14.57
C ASN A 4 1.03 -35.48 -15.10
N ILE A 5 1.92 -34.52 -15.41
CA ILE A 5 1.50 -33.19 -15.91
C ILE A 5 0.80 -33.26 -17.27
N HIS A 6 1.27 -34.11 -18.20
CA HIS A 6 0.66 -34.21 -19.52
C HIS A 6 -0.76 -34.80 -19.46
N LYS A 7 -1.02 -35.75 -18.54
CA LYS A 7 -2.37 -36.28 -18.32
C LYS A 7 -3.29 -35.23 -17.71
N LEU A 8 -2.78 -34.44 -16.76
CA LEU A 8 -3.51 -33.33 -16.15
C LEU A 8 -3.88 -32.26 -17.19
N LEU A 9 -2.90 -31.78 -17.96
CA LEU A 9 -3.12 -30.78 -19.01
C LEU A 9 -4.06 -31.30 -20.11
N PHE A 10 -3.99 -32.59 -20.43
CA PHE A 10 -4.93 -33.23 -21.34
C PHE A 10 -6.36 -33.17 -20.77
N GLY A 11 -6.57 -33.56 -19.51
CA GLY A 11 -7.88 -33.49 -18.86
C GLY A 11 -8.45 -32.06 -18.85
N ILE A 12 -7.63 -31.07 -18.50
CA ILE A 12 -8.01 -29.65 -18.54
C ILE A 12 -8.35 -29.22 -19.98
N SER A 13 -7.57 -29.66 -20.97
CA SER A 13 -7.78 -29.26 -22.38
C SER A 13 -9.11 -29.76 -22.94
N GLU A 14 -9.57 -30.94 -22.52
CA GLU A 14 -10.86 -31.50 -22.94
C GLU A 14 -12.06 -30.78 -22.29
N ALA A 15 -11.84 -30.14 -21.13
CA ALA A 15 -12.86 -29.39 -20.42
C ALA A 15 -13.03 -27.95 -20.93
N LEU A 16 -12.14 -27.46 -21.79
CA LEU A 16 -12.15 -26.08 -22.31
C LEU A 16 -12.89 -25.96 -23.64
N ALA A 17 -13.82 -25.00 -23.70
CA ALA A 17 -14.52 -24.65 -24.93
C ALA A 17 -13.67 -23.74 -25.83
N LYS A 18 -14.16 -23.50 -27.05
CA LYS A 18 -13.51 -22.61 -28.02
C LYS A 18 -13.39 -21.17 -27.51
N ASP A 19 -14.42 -20.69 -26.80
CA ASP A 19 -14.45 -19.34 -26.25
C ASP A 19 -13.49 -19.22 -25.05
N ASP A 20 -13.37 -20.27 -24.24
CA ASP A 20 -12.36 -20.33 -23.17
C ASP A 20 -10.94 -20.22 -23.74
N LEU A 21 -10.66 -20.93 -24.84
CA LEU A 21 -9.37 -20.84 -25.52
C LEU A 21 -9.09 -19.42 -26.04
N ALA A 22 -10.11 -18.72 -26.55
CA ALA A 22 -9.96 -17.33 -26.99
C ALA A 22 -9.66 -16.39 -25.81
N ALA A 23 -10.32 -16.59 -24.67
CA ALA A 23 -10.07 -15.84 -23.44
C ALA A 23 -8.67 -16.10 -22.87
N LEU A 24 -8.24 -17.36 -22.81
CA LEU A 24 -6.90 -17.75 -22.35
C LEU A 24 -5.79 -17.13 -23.21
N LYS A 25 -5.96 -17.14 -24.54
CA LYS A 25 -5.07 -16.47 -25.48
C LYS A 25 -5.01 -14.97 -25.19
N PHE A 26 -6.17 -14.32 -25.09
CA PHE A 26 -6.27 -12.88 -24.83
C PHE A 26 -5.53 -12.46 -23.55
N LEU A 27 -5.74 -13.18 -22.44
CA LEU A 27 -5.10 -12.88 -21.16
C LEU A 27 -3.60 -13.19 -21.12
N SER A 28 -3.07 -13.99 -22.05
CA SER A 28 -1.67 -14.42 -22.09
C SER A 28 -0.83 -13.71 -23.16
N LEU A 29 -1.36 -12.68 -23.81
CA LEU A 29 -0.71 -12.00 -24.94
C LEU A 29 0.64 -11.34 -24.62
N GLU A 30 0.84 -10.90 -23.38
CA GLU A 30 2.12 -10.32 -22.95
C GLU A 30 3.22 -11.38 -22.82
N HIS A 31 2.85 -12.65 -22.63
CA HIS A 31 3.77 -13.76 -22.42
C HIS A 31 3.97 -14.63 -23.67
N ILE A 32 2.93 -14.77 -24.50
CA ILE A 32 2.97 -15.46 -25.78
C ILE A 32 2.62 -14.47 -26.90
N PRO A 33 3.56 -14.11 -27.79
CA PRO A 33 3.30 -13.17 -28.88
C PRO A 33 2.15 -13.61 -29.80
N LEU A 34 1.36 -12.65 -30.27
CA LEU A 34 0.18 -12.85 -31.13
C LEU A 34 0.42 -13.81 -32.30
N ARG A 35 1.56 -13.67 -33.00
CA ARG A 35 1.95 -14.53 -34.15
C ARG A 35 2.01 -16.02 -33.80
N LYS A 36 2.43 -16.35 -32.57
CA LYS A 36 2.45 -17.74 -32.10
C LYS A 36 1.06 -18.20 -31.66
N GLN A 37 0.24 -17.31 -31.09
CA GLN A 37 -1.12 -17.64 -30.66
C GLN A 37 -2.12 -17.86 -31.81
N GLU A 38 -1.94 -17.17 -32.94
CA GLU A 38 -2.76 -17.33 -34.15
C GLU A 38 -2.68 -18.74 -34.73
N ALA A 39 -1.52 -19.41 -34.59
CA ALA A 39 -1.31 -20.78 -35.04
C ALA A 39 -1.92 -21.83 -34.11
N ILE A 40 -2.21 -21.47 -32.86
CA ILE A 40 -2.74 -22.38 -31.85
C ILE A 40 -4.25 -22.51 -32.08
N GLN A 41 -4.75 -23.66 -32.52
CA GLN A 41 -6.20 -23.88 -32.71
C GLN A 41 -6.82 -24.72 -31.59
N GLU A 42 -5.99 -25.39 -30.78
CA GLU A 42 -6.43 -26.31 -29.75
C GLU A 42 -5.86 -25.94 -28.37
N PRO A 43 -6.58 -26.20 -27.26
CA PRO A 43 -6.08 -25.91 -25.91
C PRO A 43 -4.81 -26.69 -25.55
N LYS A 44 -4.61 -27.88 -26.14
CA LYS A 44 -3.39 -28.70 -25.95
C LYS A 44 -2.15 -27.96 -26.45
N ALA A 45 -2.22 -27.41 -27.67
CA ALA A 45 -1.15 -26.62 -28.26
C ALA A 45 -0.90 -25.33 -27.47
N PHE A 46 -1.93 -24.76 -26.85
CA PHE A 46 -1.78 -23.61 -25.95
C PHE A 46 -0.96 -23.95 -24.71
N PHE A 47 -1.26 -25.06 -24.04
CA PHE A 47 -0.50 -25.48 -22.86
C PHE A 47 0.94 -25.87 -23.19
N GLN A 48 1.17 -26.48 -24.36
CA GLN A 48 2.52 -26.73 -24.83
C GLN A 48 3.30 -25.42 -25.02
N ALA A 49 2.68 -24.38 -25.61
CA ALA A 49 3.31 -23.08 -25.75
C ALA A 49 3.64 -22.42 -24.40
N LEU A 50 2.79 -22.60 -23.37
CA LEU A 50 3.09 -22.15 -22.01
C LEU A 50 4.26 -22.92 -21.37
N GLN A 51 4.35 -24.23 -21.61
CA GLN A 51 5.48 -25.05 -21.15
C GLN A 51 6.79 -24.64 -21.81
N GLU A 52 6.80 -24.43 -23.13
CA GLU A 52 7.97 -23.96 -23.88
C GLU A 52 8.48 -22.60 -23.39
N LYS A 53 7.59 -21.76 -22.86
CA LYS A 53 7.93 -20.46 -22.27
C LYS A 53 8.32 -20.54 -20.78
N GLY A 54 8.31 -21.73 -20.18
CA GLY A 54 8.61 -21.92 -18.76
C GLY A 54 7.57 -21.26 -17.82
N LEU A 55 6.36 -21.01 -18.32
CA LEU A 55 5.30 -20.38 -17.54
C LEU A 55 4.55 -21.39 -16.68
N ILE A 56 4.54 -22.65 -17.12
CA ILE A 56 3.96 -23.80 -16.41
C ILE A 56 4.93 -24.98 -16.45
N ASP A 57 5.10 -25.66 -15.32
CA ASP A 57 5.90 -26.87 -15.19
C ASP A 57 5.29 -27.84 -14.15
N VAL A 58 5.94 -28.99 -13.91
CA VAL A 58 5.45 -30.04 -13.00
C VAL A 58 5.28 -29.56 -11.55
N GLY A 59 6.06 -28.56 -11.12
CA GLY A 59 5.99 -27.97 -9.77
C GLY A 59 5.35 -26.57 -9.72
N ASN A 60 5.06 -25.97 -10.88
CA ASN A 60 4.57 -24.61 -10.98
C ASN A 60 3.40 -24.51 -11.97
N LEU A 61 2.18 -24.59 -11.44
CA LEU A 61 0.95 -24.38 -12.20
C LEU A 61 0.28 -23.04 -11.86
N ALA A 62 0.97 -22.13 -11.16
CA ALA A 62 0.38 -20.90 -10.64
C ALA A 62 -0.22 -20.02 -11.76
N PHE A 63 0.45 -19.93 -12.90
CA PHE A 63 -0.06 -19.15 -14.03
C PHE A 63 -1.28 -19.82 -14.69
N LEU A 64 -1.30 -21.15 -14.80
CA LEU A 64 -2.47 -21.86 -15.31
C LEU A 64 -3.67 -21.69 -14.38
N LYS A 65 -3.43 -21.80 -13.06
CA LYS A 65 -4.44 -21.55 -12.04
C LYS A 65 -5.00 -20.13 -12.16
N GLU A 66 -4.13 -19.13 -12.31
CA GLU A 66 -4.55 -17.74 -12.53
C GLU A 66 -5.41 -17.60 -13.78
N LEU A 67 -4.97 -18.11 -14.92
CA LEU A 67 -5.71 -18.00 -16.17
C LEU A 67 -7.12 -18.62 -16.06
N LEU A 68 -7.22 -19.83 -15.49
CA LEU A 68 -8.51 -20.51 -15.27
C LEU A 68 -9.41 -19.75 -14.29
N TYR A 69 -8.82 -19.14 -13.26
CA TYR A 69 -9.54 -18.30 -12.31
C TYR A 69 -10.11 -17.05 -12.98
N ARG A 70 -9.31 -16.39 -13.84
CA ARG A 70 -9.73 -15.17 -14.55
C ARG A 70 -10.87 -15.41 -15.54
N ILE A 71 -10.90 -16.57 -16.20
CA ILE A 71 -12.02 -16.96 -17.08
C ILE A 71 -13.19 -17.59 -16.32
N SER A 72 -13.17 -17.55 -14.97
CA SER A 72 -14.22 -18.09 -14.10
C SER A 72 -14.51 -19.60 -14.25
N ARG A 73 -13.54 -20.39 -14.75
CA ARG A 73 -13.64 -21.86 -14.83
C ARG A 73 -13.24 -22.52 -13.52
N MET A 74 -14.01 -22.20 -12.47
CA MET A 74 -13.82 -22.73 -11.12
C MET A 74 -14.05 -24.24 -11.02
N ASP A 75 -14.89 -24.79 -11.91
CA ASP A 75 -15.13 -26.22 -12.06
C ASP A 75 -13.82 -26.97 -12.41
N ILE A 76 -13.05 -26.44 -13.36
CA ILE A 76 -11.75 -27.01 -13.74
C ILE A 76 -10.74 -26.85 -12.60
N LEU A 77 -10.70 -25.68 -11.95
CA LEU A 77 -9.78 -25.42 -10.84
C LEU A 77 -10.01 -26.38 -9.67
N ALA A 78 -11.25 -26.58 -9.27
CA ALA A 78 -11.60 -27.46 -8.17
C ALA A 78 -11.35 -28.93 -8.54
N TYR A 79 -11.74 -29.36 -9.74
CA TYR A 79 -11.68 -30.78 -10.11
C TYR A 79 -10.26 -31.24 -10.50
N HIS A 80 -9.50 -30.44 -11.24
CA HIS A 80 -8.20 -30.84 -11.76
C HIS A 80 -7.02 -30.31 -10.94
N LEU A 81 -7.17 -29.17 -10.27
CA LEU A 81 -6.05 -28.46 -9.62
C LEU A 81 -6.23 -28.31 -8.10
N ASP A 82 -7.28 -28.91 -7.53
CA ASP A 82 -7.63 -28.88 -6.10
C ASP A 82 -7.53 -27.47 -5.50
N SER A 83 -7.97 -26.47 -6.27
CA SER A 83 -7.83 -25.07 -5.92
C SER A 83 -9.18 -24.44 -5.66
N SER A 84 -9.33 -23.83 -4.49
CA SER A 84 -10.54 -23.11 -4.09
C SER A 84 -10.53 -21.65 -4.57
N ARG A 85 -11.71 -21.02 -4.60
CA ARG A 85 -11.83 -19.59 -4.92
C ARG A 85 -11.04 -18.74 -3.92
N GLU A 86 -11.16 -19.06 -2.64
CA GLU A 86 -10.54 -18.35 -1.53
C GLU A 86 -9.01 -18.49 -1.53
N GLU A 87 -8.50 -19.64 -1.98
CA GLU A 87 -7.07 -19.83 -2.23
C GLU A 87 -6.58 -18.95 -3.38
N MET A 88 -7.28 -18.97 -4.52
CA MET A 88 -6.92 -18.13 -5.66
C MET A 88 -6.98 -16.64 -5.34
N GLU A 89 -8.00 -16.18 -4.61
CA GLU A 89 -8.12 -14.79 -4.16
C GLU A 89 -6.97 -14.39 -3.25
N ARG A 90 -6.55 -15.25 -2.32
CA ARG A 90 -5.39 -15.00 -1.44
C ARG A 90 -4.08 -14.99 -2.21
N GLU A 91 -3.87 -15.94 -3.13
CA GLU A 91 -2.63 -16.04 -3.90
C GLU A 91 -2.44 -14.86 -4.87
N LEU A 92 -3.52 -14.43 -5.54
CA LEU A 92 -3.48 -13.34 -6.52
C LEU A 92 -3.48 -11.94 -5.90
N GLN A 93 -3.78 -11.81 -4.61
CA GLN A 93 -3.62 -10.56 -3.85
C GLN A 93 -2.16 -10.24 -3.49
N ILE A 94 -1.25 -11.23 -3.58
CA ILE A 94 0.17 -11.04 -3.31
C ILE A 94 0.82 -10.29 -4.49
N PRO A 95 1.46 -9.12 -4.27
CA PRO A 95 2.14 -8.38 -5.33
C PRO A 95 3.20 -9.25 -6.05
N GLY A 96 3.19 -9.23 -7.38
CA GLY A 96 4.11 -10.01 -8.22
C GLY A 96 3.77 -11.49 -8.40
N ARG A 97 2.68 -12.00 -7.78
CA ARG A 97 2.18 -13.37 -8.05
C ARG A 97 1.26 -13.44 -9.25
N ALA A 98 0.40 -12.44 -9.44
CA ALA A 98 -0.41 -12.32 -10.65
C ALA A 98 0.50 -11.96 -11.84
N LYS A 99 0.48 -12.79 -12.89
CA LYS A 99 1.22 -12.57 -14.12
C LYS A 99 0.37 -11.94 -15.21
N VAL A 100 -0.96 -11.96 -15.10
CA VAL A 100 -1.85 -11.27 -16.05
C VAL A 100 -1.92 -9.79 -15.68
N SER A 101 -1.58 -8.87 -16.59
CA SER A 101 -1.63 -7.44 -16.31
C SER A 101 -3.03 -6.95 -15.91
N THR A 102 -3.07 -5.89 -15.11
CA THR A 102 -4.31 -5.22 -14.70
C THR A 102 -5.07 -4.67 -15.91
N TYR A 103 -4.35 -4.25 -16.95
CA TYR A 103 -4.89 -3.82 -18.23
C TYR A 103 -5.65 -4.94 -18.95
N ARG A 104 -5.04 -6.13 -19.09
CA ARG A 104 -5.70 -7.29 -19.71
C ARG A 104 -6.93 -7.74 -18.92
N GLN A 105 -6.86 -7.69 -17.59
CA GLN A 105 -8.01 -7.98 -16.73
C GLN A 105 -9.16 -7.00 -16.94
N LEU A 106 -8.88 -5.70 -17.06
CA LEU A 106 -9.89 -4.69 -17.36
C LEU A 106 -10.58 -4.98 -18.71
N LEU A 107 -9.79 -5.17 -19.76
CA LEU A 107 -10.31 -5.36 -21.11
C LEU A 107 -11.15 -6.63 -21.22
N TYR A 108 -10.70 -7.73 -20.61
CA TYR A 108 -11.45 -8.97 -20.57
C TYR A 108 -12.76 -8.81 -19.79
N GLY A 109 -12.72 -8.18 -18.61
CA GLY A 109 -13.92 -7.92 -17.82
C GLY A 109 -14.94 -7.03 -18.55
N ILE A 110 -14.49 -6.05 -19.33
CA ILE A 110 -15.38 -5.25 -20.20
C ILE A 110 -15.98 -6.11 -21.30
N ALA A 111 -15.20 -6.98 -21.93
CA ALA A 111 -15.68 -7.83 -23.01
C ALA A 111 -16.78 -8.81 -22.55
N GLU A 112 -16.64 -9.39 -21.35
CA GLU A 112 -17.63 -10.30 -20.76
C GLU A 112 -18.95 -9.60 -20.39
N ASP A 113 -18.89 -8.33 -19.99
CA ASP A 113 -20.08 -7.60 -19.60
C ASP A 113 -20.88 -7.03 -20.78
N LEU A 114 -20.35 -7.08 -22.00
CA LEU A 114 -20.98 -6.49 -23.20
C LEU A 114 -21.89 -7.50 -23.90
N THR A 115 -23.12 -7.08 -24.19
CA THR A 115 -24.05 -7.88 -24.99
C THR A 115 -23.68 -7.86 -26.48
N PRO A 116 -24.13 -8.81 -27.32
CA PRO A 116 -23.89 -8.77 -28.76
C PRO A 116 -24.36 -7.45 -29.43
N GLU A 117 -25.45 -6.85 -28.93
CA GLU A 117 -25.95 -5.55 -29.40
C GLU A 117 -25.01 -4.40 -29.03
N ASP A 118 -24.46 -4.44 -27.82
CA ASP A 118 -23.43 -3.51 -27.38
C ASP A 118 -22.17 -3.63 -28.25
N VAL A 119 -21.74 -4.84 -28.57
CA VAL A 119 -20.57 -5.10 -29.44
C VAL A 119 -20.79 -4.53 -30.85
N ASN A 120 -22.00 -4.66 -31.40
CA ASN A 120 -22.35 -4.05 -32.68
C ASN A 120 -22.33 -2.53 -32.61
N SER A 121 -22.77 -1.95 -31.49
CA SER A 121 -22.69 -0.51 -31.23
C SER A 121 -21.24 -0.03 -31.16
N VAL A 122 -20.37 -0.76 -30.45
CA VAL A 122 -18.91 -0.50 -30.42
C VAL A 122 -18.32 -0.57 -31.83
N LYS A 123 -18.60 -1.64 -32.58
CA LYS A 123 -18.11 -1.81 -33.96
C LYS A 123 -18.54 -0.65 -34.85
N PHE A 124 -19.80 -0.23 -34.76
CA PHE A 124 -20.34 0.89 -35.53
C PHE A 124 -19.60 2.20 -35.23
N LEU A 125 -19.38 2.50 -33.94
CA LEU A 125 -18.66 3.71 -33.51
C LEU A 125 -17.17 3.68 -33.90
N LEU A 126 -16.58 2.49 -34.03
CA LEU A 126 -15.18 2.31 -34.47
C LEU A 126 -14.97 2.38 -35.98
N GLN A 127 -16.01 2.33 -36.81
CA GLN A 127 -15.87 2.33 -38.29
C GLN A 127 -15.12 3.54 -38.84
N LYS A 128 -15.06 4.65 -38.08
CA LYS A 128 -14.30 5.86 -38.43
C LYS A 128 -12.80 5.74 -38.17
N LYS A 129 -12.36 4.80 -37.32
CA LYS A 129 -10.97 4.64 -36.87
C LYS A 129 -10.35 3.31 -37.29
N ILE A 130 -11.15 2.26 -37.44
CA ILE A 130 -10.70 0.92 -37.84
C ILE A 130 -11.45 0.53 -39.13
N PRO A 131 -10.75 0.04 -40.16
CA PRO A 131 -11.40 -0.39 -41.40
C PRO A 131 -12.47 -1.47 -41.16
N LYS A 132 -13.64 -1.32 -41.79
CA LYS A 132 -14.74 -2.31 -41.69
C LYS A 132 -14.31 -3.73 -42.05
N SER A 133 -13.34 -3.89 -42.95
CA SER A 133 -12.79 -5.19 -43.33
C SER A 133 -12.17 -5.97 -42.16
N LYS A 134 -11.71 -5.28 -41.11
CA LYS A 134 -11.14 -5.88 -39.90
C LYS A 134 -12.17 -6.09 -38.79
N LEU A 135 -13.29 -5.37 -38.83
CA LEU A 135 -14.41 -5.49 -37.89
C LEU A 135 -15.53 -6.33 -38.52
N GLN A 136 -15.26 -7.62 -38.73
CA GLN A 136 -16.24 -8.57 -39.28
C GLN A 136 -17.51 -8.63 -38.41
N ASP A 137 -18.67 -8.85 -39.03
CA ASP A 137 -19.96 -8.85 -38.33
C ASP A 137 -20.02 -9.90 -37.20
N ASN A 138 -19.35 -11.04 -37.39
CA ASN A 138 -19.26 -12.12 -36.40
C ASN A 138 -18.09 -11.98 -35.40
N ALA A 139 -17.31 -10.89 -35.45
CA ALA A 139 -16.16 -10.73 -34.56
C ALA A 139 -16.60 -10.59 -33.09
N SER A 140 -15.95 -11.35 -32.20
CA SER A 140 -16.14 -11.22 -30.75
C SER A 140 -15.62 -9.88 -30.23
N MET A 141 -16.07 -9.45 -29.05
CA MET A 141 -15.55 -8.23 -28.42
C MET A 141 -14.05 -8.31 -28.16
N LEU A 142 -13.53 -9.47 -27.78
CA LEU A 142 -12.09 -9.69 -27.61
C LEU A 142 -11.33 -9.43 -28.92
N THR A 143 -11.86 -9.88 -30.05
CA THR A 143 -11.28 -9.59 -31.37
C THR A 143 -11.31 -8.10 -31.69
N VAL A 144 -12.41 -7.42 -31.36
CA VAL A 144 -12.54 -5.96 -31.55
C VAL A 144 -11.51 -5.21 -30.70
N LEU A 145 -11.33 -5.56 -29.43
CA LEU A 145 -10.33 -4.96 -28.54
C LEU A 145 -8.91 -5.17 -29.05
N LEU A 146 -8.59 -6.36 -29.56
CA LEU A 146 -7.28 -6.62 -30.18
C LEU A 146 -7.04 -5.76 -31.41
N GLU A 147 -8.05 -5.56 -32.26
CA GLU A 147 -7.93 -4.64 -33.38
C GLU A 147 -7.83 -3.18 -32.92
N MET A 148 -8.51 -2.79 -31.84
CA MET A 148 -8.32 -1.46 -31.25
C MET A 148 -6.87 -1.25 -30.80
N GLU A 149 -6.24 -2.24 -30.17
CA GLU A 149 -4.83 -2.18 -29.77
C GLU A 149 -3.89 -2.12 -30.98
N ARG A 150 -4.09 -3.00 -31.98
CA ARG A 150 -3.25 -3.06 -33.18
C ARG A 150 -3.26 -1.77 -33.99
N ASN A 151 -4.39 -1.07 -34.01
CA ASN A 151 -4.54 0.20 -34.71
C ASN A 151 -4.24 1.40 -33.77
N GLY A 152 -3.72 1.15 -32.55
CA GLY A 152 -3.28 2.19 -31.61
C GLY A 152 -4.42 3.03 -31.02
N VAL A 153 -5.66 2.52 -31.05
CA VAL A 153 -6.86 3.18 -30.56
C VAL A 153 -6.95 3.10 -29.03
N ILE A 154 -6.43 2.03 -28.45
CA ILE A 154 -6.30 1.83 -27.00
C ILE A 154 -4.91 1.31 -26.66
N LYS A 155 -4.42 1.68 -25.48
CA LYS A 155 -3.15 1.24 -24.88
C LYS A 155 -3.30 1.16 -23.36
N GLU A 156 -2.32 0.58 -22.69
CA GLU A 156 -2.30 0.46 -21.22
C GLU A 156 -2.39 1.81 -20.50
N ASP A 157 -1.72 2.82 -21.05
CA ASP A 157 -1.67 4.21 -20.57
C ASP A 157 -2.78 5.11 -21.14
N ASP A 158 -3.47 4.67 -22.19
CA ASP A 158 -4.52 5.43 -22.89
C ASP A 158 -5.71 4.55 -23.28
N VAL A 159 -6.72 4.55 -22.41
CA VAL A 159 -8.02 3.89 -22.63
C VAL A 159 -9.15 4.90 -22.89
N THR A 160 -8.81 6.16 -23.15
CA THR A 160 -9.77 7.28 -23.25
C THR A 160 -10.81 7.08 -24.36
N MET A 161 -10.39 6.52 -25.50
CA MET A 161 -11.30 6.28 -26.61
C MET A 161 -12.35 5.21 -26.29
N LEU A 162 -11.94 4.12 -25.62
CA LEU A 162 -12.88 3.07 -25.19
C LEU A 162 -13.86 3.63 -24.17
N LYS A 163 -13.38 4.48 -23.25
CA LYS A 163 -14.20 5.19 -22.27
C LYS A 163 -15.24 6.09 -22.91
N ASP A 164 -14.86 6.86 -23.94
CA ASP A 164 -15.77 7.74 -24.68
C ASP A 164 -16.84 6.97 -25.46
N ILE A 165 -16.47 5.84 -26.07
CA ILE A 165 -17.41 4.95 -26.75
C ILE A 165 -18.44 4.41 -25.75
N LEU A 166 -17.97 3.83 -24.64
CA LEU A 166 -18.84 3.18 -23.65
C LEU A 166 -19.71 4.19 -22.86
N ARG A 167 -19.28 5.45 -22.72
CA ARG A 167 -20.09 6.52 -22.11
C ARG A 167 -21.46 6.66 -22.78
N GLY A 168 -21.58 6.38 -24.08
CA GLY A 168 -22.80 6.57 -24.84
C GLY A 168 -23.94 5.60 -24.49
N PHE A 169 -23.62 4.40 -23.98
CA PHE A 169 -24.63 3.34 -23.81
C PHE A 169 -24.37 2.39 -22.61
N ARG A 170 -23.18 2.40 -22.01
CA ARG A 170 -22.78 1.57 -20.85
C ARG A 170 -22.00 2.36 -19.80
N ALA A 171 -22.72 3.23 -19.08
CA ALA A 171 -22.15 4.06 -18.02
C ALA A 171 -21.62 3.26 -16.82
N ASP A 172 -22.10 2.04 -16.62
CA ASP A 172 -21.59 1.06 -15.65
C ASP A 172 -20.15 0.62 -15.96
N LEU A 173 -19.84 0.34 -17.24
CA LEU A 173 -18.50 -0.07 -17.67
C LEU A 173 -17.51 1.09 -17.69
N LYS A 174 -18.01 2.31 -17.93
CA LYS A 174 -17.21 3.53 -17.76
C LYS A 174 -16.63 3.62 -16.34
N LYS A 175 -17.40 3.27 -15.29
CA LYS A 175 -16.90 3.27 -13.91
C LYS A 175 -15.75 2.29 -13.71
N LYS A 176 -15.76 1.13 -14.37
CA LYS A 176 -14.64 0.17 -14.31
C LYS A 176 -13.36 0.76 -14.93
N ILE A 177 -13.49 1.53 -16.00
CA ILE A 177 -12.36 2.25 -16.62
C ILE A 177 -11.89 3.41 -15.74
N ASP A 178 -12.80 4.18 -15.13
CA ASP A 178 -12.45 5.26 -14.18
C ASP A 178 -11.59 4.71 -13.02
N ILE A 179 -11.99 3.58 -12.43
CA ILE A 179 -11.24 2.90 -11.35
C ILE A 179 -9.85 2.43 -11.83
N TYR A 180 -9.73 1.97 -13.07
CA TYR A 180 -8.45 1.56 -13.64
C TYR A 180 -7.52 2.76 -13.87
N GLU A 181 -8.02 3.86 -14.44
CA GLU A 181 -7.24 5.08 -14.67
C GLU A 181 -6.74 5.72 -13.37
N GLU A 182 -7.51 5.63 -12.28
CA GLU A 182 -7.08 6.06 -10.96
C GLU A 182 -5.92 5.19 -10.45
N LYS A 183 -6.00 3.86 -10.59
CA LYS A 183 -4.94 2.93 -10.18
C LYS A 183 -3.67 3.04 -11.02
N THR A 184 -3.77 3.28 -12.33
CA THR A 184 -2.58 3.43 -13.19
C THR A 184 -1.87 4.77 -12.98
N LYS A 185 -2.60 5.85 -12.65
CA LYS A 185 -1.98 7.14 -12.27
C LYS A 185 -1.20 7.06 -10.96
N GLU A 186 -1.64 6.22 -10.02
CA GLU A 186 -0.90 5.92 -8.79
C GLU A 186 0.38 5.10 -9.08
N ASN A 187 0.36 4.15 -10.03
CA ASN A 187 1.54 3.36 -10.40
C ASN A 187 2.60 4.13 -11.22
N VAL A 188 2.20 5.04 -12.12
CA VAL A 188 3.14 5.83 -12.96
C VAL A 188 3.93 6.86 -12.15
N SER A 189 3.45 7.23 -10.96
CA SER A 189 4.18 8.10 -10.03
C SER A 189 5.20 7.36 -9.15
N GLU A 190 5.13 6.02 -9.09
CA GLU A 190 6.12 5.16 -8.41
C GLU A 190 7.27 4.70 -9.35
N GLU A 191 7.09 4.71 -10.68
CA GLU A 191 8.10 4.24 -11.64
C GLU A 191 9.08 5.31 -12.18
N LYS A 192 8.87 6.60 -11.88
CA LYS A 192 9.81 7.70 -12.25
C LYS A 192 10.72 8.12 -11.10
N LEU A 193 11.47 7.17 -10.54
CA LEU A 193 12.71 7.47 -9.82
C LEU A 193 13.86 6.69 -10.48
N CYS A 194 14.23 7.10 -11.69
CA CYS A 194 15.44 6.61 -12.34
C CYS A 194 16.61 7.43 -11.79
N TYR A 195 17.43 6.79 -10.96
CA TYR A 195 18.69 7.36 -10.47
C TYR A 195 19.60 7.73 -11.64
N PRO A 196 20.40 8.81 -11.54
CA PRO A 196 21.37 9.14 -12.58
C PRO A 196 22.39 8.01 -12.73
N THR A 197 22.57 7.55 -13.97
CA THR A 197 23.64 6.65 -14.39
C THR A 197 24.98 7.20 -13.92
N CYS A 198 25.60 6.51 -12.96
CA CYS A 198 26.99 6.75 -12.59
C CYS A 198 27.90 6.39 -13.77
N MET A 199 28.63 7.36 -14.30
CA MET A 199 29.74 7.10 -15.19
C MET A 199 30.82 6.35 -14.39
N SER A 200 31.06 5.11 -14.80
CA SER A 200 32.11 4.24 -14.29
C SER A 200 33.49 4.80 -14.66
N VAL A 201 34.27 5.17 -13.65
CA VAL A 201 35.72 5.31 -13.77
C VAL A 201 36.33 3.99 -13.28
N ASN A 202 36.98 3.26 -14.20
CA ASN A 202 37.71 2.04 -13.90
C ASN A 202 38.95 2.35 -13.04
N PRO A 203 39.31 1.44 -12.12
CA PRO A 203 40.69 1.05 -11.96
C PRO A 203 40.86 -0.42 -12.39
N ALA A 204 41.93 -0.66 -13.14
CA ALA A 204 42.36 -1.98 -13.55
C ALA A 204 42.80 -2.84 -12.34
N GLY A 205 42.50 -4.15 -12.38
CA GLY A 205 42.99 -5.11 -11.39
C GLY A 205 42.25 -6.45 -11.39
N GLU A 206 42.62 -7.31 -12.34
CA GLU A 206 42.65 -8.79 -12.34
C GLU A 206 41.74 -9.62 -11.39
N GLY A 207 40.86 -10.43 -12.02
CA GLY A 207 40.75 -11.89 -11.79
C GLY A 207 39.88 -12.43 -10.65
N ALA A 208 38.69 -12.96 -10.98
CA ALA A 208 38.19 -14.32 -10.63
C ALA A 208 36.66 -14.42 -10.78
N GLU A 209 36.21 -15.50 -11.39
CA GLU A 209 34.81 -15.87 -11.64
C GLU A 209 34.05 -16.21 -10.34
N GLY A 210 32.77 -15.84 -10.27
CA GLY A 210 31.86 -16.25 -9.19
C GLY A 210 30.57 -15.42 -9.14
N GLY A 211 29.61 -15.74 -10.01
CA GLY A 211 28.30 -15.06 -10.03
C GLY A 211 27.47 -15.32 -8.77
N THR A 212 27.37 -14.32 -7.90
CA THR A 212 26.40 -14.28 -6.80
C THR A 212 25.34 -13.24 -7.15
N GLN A 213 24.10 -13.68 -7.39
CA GLN A 213 22.94 -12.78 -7.46
C GLN A 213 22.75 -12.15 -6.07
N ALA A 214 23.16 -10.90 -5.91
CA ALA A 214 22.88 -10.11 -4.72
C ALA A 214 21.37 -9.84 -4.66
N ARG A 215 20.63 -10.62 -3.86
CA ARG A 215 19.31 -10.20 -3.37
C ARG A 215 19.54 -8.93 -2.54
N LEU A 216 18.99 -7.80 -2.96
CA LEU A 216 18.85 -6.61 -2.12
C LEU A 216 18.02 -7.01 -0.89
N LEU A 217 18.70 -7.31 0.22
CA LEU A 217 18.08 -7.61 1.51
C LEU A 217 17.56 -6.29 2.10
N VAL A 218 16.25 -6.14 2.17
CA VAL A 218 15.62 -5.05 2.92
C VAL A 218 15.82 -5.32 4.42
N GLU A 219 16.52 -4.43 5.10
CA GLU A 219 16.73 -4.55 6.54
C GLU A 219 15.47 -4.17 7.33
N LEU A 220 15.14 -4.99 8.34
CA LEU A 220 13.97 -4.84 9.22
C LEU A 220 14.42 -4.57 10.66
N TYR A 221 13.65 -3.76 11.40
CA TYR A 221 13.79 -3.71 12.85
C TYR A 221 13.27 -5.01 13.47
N LYS A 222 13.98 -5.50 14.48
CA LYS A 222 13.54 -6.63 15.29
C LYS A 222 12.35 -6.19 16.14
N MET A 223 11.26 -6.95 16.10
CA MET A 223 10.01 -6.71 16.80
C MET A 223 9.51 -8.05 17.39
N GLU A 224 10.28 -8.67 18.28
CA GLU A 224 10.04 -10.06 18.74
C GLU A 224 9.84 -10.19 20.25
N ASN A 225 10.13 -9.15 21.03
CA ASN A 225 9.94 -9.13 22.48
C ASN A 225 8.46 -8.97 22.84
N ASN A 226 8.07 -9.47 24.01
CA ASN A 226 6.73 -9.26 24.57
C ASN A 226 6.87 -8.81 26.03
N PRO A 227 6.55 -7.54 26.35
CA PRO A 227 5.99 -6.52 25.45
C PRO A 227 7.01 -6.02 24.41
N HIS A 228 6.54 -5.55 23.25
CA HIS A 228 7.40 -4.86 22.26
C HIS A 228 7.98 -3.56 22.83
N GLY A 229 7.29 -2.97 23.79
CA GLY A 229 7.79 -1.90 24.63
C GLY A 229 6.66 -1.06 25.20
N TYR A 230 6.99 0.14 25.66
CA TYR A 230 5.98 1.06 26.21
C TYR A 230 5.27 1.84 25.10
N CYS A 231 3.96 2.01 25.27
CA CYS A 231 3.17 3.01 24.58
C CYS A 231 2.59 3.99 25.61
N VAL A 232 3.22 5.17 25.70
CA VAL A 232 2.88 6.21 26.67
C VAL A 232 1.95 7.22 26.00
N ILE A 233 0.75 7.40 26.54
CA ILE A 233 -0.26 8.31 26.01
C ILE A 233 -0.41 9.49 26.98
N LEU A 234 -0.08 10.69 26.53
CA LEU A 234 -0.31 11.94 27.28
C LEU A 234 -1.56 12.60 26.70
N ASN A 235 -2.67 12.56 27.44
CA ASN A 235 -4.00 12.93 26.96
C ASN A 235 -4.60 14.09 27.76
N ASN A 236 -4.41 15.31 27.27
CA ASN A 236 -4.94 16.50 27.92
C ASN A 236 -6.38 16.76 27.44
N TYR A 237 -7.33 16.64 28.34
CA TYR A 237 -8.75 16.85 28.12
C TYR A 237 -9.22 18.20 28.68
N ILE A 238 -8.97 18.47 29.96
CA ILE A 238 -9.48 19.65 30.69
C ILE A 238 -8.33 20.62 30.96
N PHE A 239 -8.40 21.79 30.33
CA PHE A 239 -7.41 22.86 30.51
C PHE A 239 -7.88 23.85 31.59
N LYS A 240 -6.95 24.58 32.21
CA LYS A 240 -7.29 25.68 33.13
C LYS A 240 -8.20 26.72 32.50
N ASN A 241 -8.11 26.89 31.17
CA ASN A 241 -9.11 27.60 30.38
C ASN A 241 -10.26 26.65 29.99
N PRO A 242 -11.49 26.83 30.53
CA PRO A 242 -12.61 25.94 30.26
C PRO A 242 -13.05 25.91 28.79
N TYR A 243 -12.80 26.98 28.04
CA TYR A 243 -13.12 27.08 26.61
C TYR A 243 -12.22 26.22 25.72
N GLU A 244 -11.14 25.65 26.27
CA GLU A 244 -10.20 24.80 25.54
C GLU A 244 -10.39 23.31 25.83
N THR A 245 -11.52 22.92 26.42
CA THR A 245 -11.83 21.51 26.70
C THR A 245 -11.80 20.66 25.41
N ARG A 246 -11.08 19.52 25.44
CA ARG A 246 -10.85 18.68 24.25
C ARG A 246 -11.83 17.52 24.11
N GLU A 247 -13.12 17.81 23.99
CA GLU A 247 -14.19 16.80 23.91
C GLU A 247 -13.97 15.70 22.85
N GLY A 248 -14.10 14.43 23.22
CA GLY A 248 -13.82 13.30 22.32
C GLY A 248 -12.36 12.83 22.33
N THR A 249 -11.43 13.52 23.01
CA THR A 249 -10.05 13.00 23.19
C THR A 249 -9.99 11.70 24.00
N VAL A 250 -11.02 11.43 24.82
CA VAL A 250 -11.18 10.15 25.51
C VAL A 250 -11.36 9.00 24.50
N LYS A 251 -12.04 9.25 23.37
CA LYS A 251 -12.18 8.27 22.28
C LYS A 251 -10.88 7.98 21.57
N ASP A 252 -10.01 8.98 21.45
CA ASP A 252 -8.66 8.79 20.94
C ASP A 252 -7.83 7.93 21.89
N GLY A 253 -7.86 8.22 23.20
CA GLY A 253 -7.20 7.41 24.21
C GLY A 253 -7.69 5.96 24.25
N GLU A 254 -9.01 5.73 24.16
CA GLU A 254 -9.62 4.40 24.06
C GLU A 254 -9.13 3.63 22.82
N ALA A 255 -9.13 4.28 21.65
CA ALA A 255 -8.68 3.66 20.40
C ALA A 255 -7.19 3.31 20.43
N LEU A 256 -6.34 4.22 20.90
CA LEU A 256 -4.90 4.01 21.02
C LEU A 256 -4.58 2.85 21.97
N LYS A 257 -5.19 2.82 23.16
CA LYS A 257 -5.00 1.72 24.12
C LYS A 257 -5.41 0.39 23.51
N ARG A 258 -6.54 0.34 22.79
CA ARG A 258 -7.02 -0.86 22.11
C ARG A 258 -6.01 -1.36 21.08
N VAL A 259 -5.58 -0.50 20.16
CA VAL A 259 -4.67 -0.87 19.06
C VAL A 259 -3.28 -1.24 19.58
N PHE A 260 -2.67 -0.41 20.42
CA PHE A 260 -1.30 -0.68 20.88
C PHE A 260 -1.24 -1.86 21.86
N LYS A 261 -2.29 -2.12 22.64
CA LYS A 261 -2.38 -3.35 23.44
C LYS A 261 -2.53 -4.59 22.57
N TRP A 262 -3.33 -4.51 21.49
CA TRP A 262 -3.44 -5.58 20.49
C TRP A 262 -2.10 -5.86 19.81
N LEU A 263 -1.30 -4.83 19.55
CA LEU A 263 0.08 -4.91 19.08
C LEU A 263 1.10 -5.22 20.19
N GLN A 264 0.70 -5.78 21.34
CA GLN A 264 1.59 -6.24 22.42
C GLN A 264 2.49 -5.14 23.05
N PHE A 265 2.04 -3.88 23.05
CA PHE A 265 2.68 -2.83 23.85
C PHE A 265 2.09 -2.74 25.25
N GLU A 266 2.93 -2.38 26.22
CA GLU A 266 2.49 -1.96 27.53
C GLU A 266 1.97 -0.51 27.45
N THR A 267 0.64 -0.37 27.45
CA THR A 267 -0.03 0.92 27.26
C THR A 267 -0.30 1.60 28.61
N VAL A 268 0.09 2.87 28.73
CA VAL A 268 -0.16 3.69 29.93
C VAL A 268 -0.65 5.07 29.50
N GLU A 269 -1.77 5.52 30.06
CA GLU A 269 -2.36 6.83 29.77
C GLU A 269 -2.27 7.75 30.99
N TYR A 270 -1.82 8.98 30.76
CA TYR A 270 -1.81 10.06 31.73
C TYR A 270 -2.72 11.18 31.25
N MET A 271 -3.71 11.52 32.07
CA MET A 271 -4.68 12.57 31.76
C MET A 271 -4.23 13.90 32.36
N ASP A 272 -4.52 14.99 31.64
CA ASP A 272 -4.51 16.37 32.15
C ASP A 272 -3.21 16.78 32.85
N LEU A 273 -2.09 16.67 32.12
CA LEU A 273 -0.77 17.03 32.63
C LEU A 273 -0.41 18.49 32.34
N GLU A 274 0.18 19.15 33.33
CA GLU A 274 0.87 20.43 33.17
C GLU A 274 2.13 20.27 32.31
N ALA A 275 2.63 21.35 31.71
CA ALA A 275 3.75 21.30 30.79
C ALA A 275 5.00 20.63 31.43
N ASN A 276 5.35 21.04 32.65
CA ASN A 276 6.46 20.44 33.39
C ASN A 276 6.25 18.94 33.68
N GLN A 277 5.02 18.51 33.95
CA GLN A 277 4.65 17.13 34.25
C GLN A 277 4.73 16.25 33.00
N MET A 278 4.31 16.76 31.84
CA MET A 278 4.48 16.07 30.56
C MET A 278 5.96 15.82 30.27
N TYR A 279 6.80 16.86 30.37
CA TYR A 279 8.25 16.72 30.19
C TYR A 279 8.85 15.73 31.20
N ALA A 280 8.49 15.85 32.49
CA ALA A 280 8.96 14.95 33.53
C ALA A 280 8.58 13.49 33.24
N LYS A 281 7.37 13.24 32.73
CA LYS A 281 6.91 11.90 32.41
C LYS A 281 7.67 11.31 31.21
N VAL A 282 7.87 12.09 30.15
CA VAL A 282 8.68 11.67 28.99
C VAL A 282 10.12 11.36 29.41
N LYS A 283 10.71 12.21 30.25
CA LYS A 283 12.06 12.02 30.81
C LYS A 283 12.16 10.83 31.78
N GLU A 284 11.09 10.50 32.49
CA GLU A 284 11.01 9.30 33.32
C GLU A 284 11.14 8.04 32.45
N TYR A 285 10.38 7.96 31.36
CA TYR A 285 10.43 6.83 30.44
C TYR A 285 11.76 6.74 29.68
N SER A 286 12.41 7.87 29.35
CA SER A 286 13.73 7.82 28.73
C SER A 286 14.83 7.27 29.66
N LYS A 287 14.60 7.26 30.98
CA LYS A 287 15.51 6.70 31.98
C LYS A 287 15.22 5.24 32.34
N LYS A 288 14.12 4.66 31.85
CA LYS A 288 13.81 3.25 32.07
C LYS A 288 14.76 2.36 31.27
N ASP A 289 14.90 1.11 31.72
CA ASP A 289 15.61 0.10 30.94
C ASP A 289 14.70 -0.46 29.83
N HIS A 290 15.14 -0.28 28.58
CA HIS A 290 14.46 -0.76 27.37
C HIS A 290 15.25 -1.90 26.71
N SER A 291 16.26 -2.46 27.37
CA SER A 291 17.15 -3.48 26.77
C SER A 291 16.38 -4.68 26.22
N ASN A 292 15.33 -5.10 26.94
CA ASN A 292 14.42 -6.20 26.57
C ASN A 292 13.18 -5.75 25.79
N MET A 293 13.18 -4.53 25.25
CA MET A 293 12.11 -4.00 24.41
C MET A 293 12.61 -3.84 22.98
N ASP A 294 11.69 -3.82 22.02
CA ASP A 294 11.97 -3.62 20.61
C ASP A 294 11.81 -2.16 20.19
N CYS A 295 10.86 -1.45 20.79
CA CYS A 295 10.38 -0.16 20.31
C CYS A 295 9.86 0.69 21.47
N PHE A 296 9.91 2.02 21.33
CA PHE A 296 9.24 2.95 22.23
C PHE A 296 8.21 3.78 21.47
N VAL A 297 7.03 3.96 22.04
CA VAL A 297 5.95 4.78 21.47
C VAL A 297 5.49 5.82 22.48
N CYS A 298 5.40 7.08 22.02
CA CYS A 298 4.81 8.18 22.78
C CYS A 298 3.73 8.85 21.93
N VAL A 299 2.51 8.95 22.46
CA VAL A 299 1.38 9.61 21.80
C VAL A 299 0.98 10.81 22.64
N ILE A 300 0.89 11.98 22.02
CA ILE A 300 0.59 13.23 22.71
C ILE A 300 -0.67 13.84 22.10
N LEU A 301 -1.72 13.97 22.91
CA LEU A 301 -3.02 14.53 22.53
C LEU A 301 -3.24 15.82 23.33
N SER A 302 -3.03 16.97 22.71
CA SER A 302 -3.17 18.26 23.39
C SER A 302 -3.55 19.38 22.41
N HIS A 303 -3.60 20.61 22.92
CA HIS A 303 -3.44 21.81 22.09
C HIS A 303 -1.96 22.08 21.84
N GLY A 304 -1.66 22.95 20.88
CA GLY A 304 -0.29 23.31 20.56
C GLY A 304 -0.20 24.55 19.68
N GLU A 305 1.02 24.96 19.48
CA GLU A 305 1.43 25.96 18.49
C GLU A 305 2.63 25.39 17.70
N LYS A 306 3.19 26.16 16.77
CA LYS A 306 4.33 25.73 15.97
C LYS A 306 5.45 25.17 16.85
N ASP A 307 5.83 23.92 16.60
CA ASP A 307 6.87 23.14 17.30
C ASP A 307 6.69 22.95 18.82
N LYS A 308 5.50 23.27 19.36
CA LYS A 308 5.24 23.25 20.80
C LYS A 308 3.91 22.60 21.16
N ILE A 309 3.88 22.01 22.35
CA ILE A 309 2.71 21.36 22.92
C ILE A 309 2.30 22.11 24.18
N LYS A 310 1.00 22.39 24.31
CA LYS A 310 0.42 23.09 25.46
C LYS A 310 0.14 22.11 26.60
N GLY A 311 0.53 22.43 27.82
CA GLY A 311 0.05 21.77 29.04
C GLY A 311 -1.30 22.31 29.49
N ILE A 312 -1.97 21.63 30.43
CA ILE A 312 -3.26 22.13 30.97
C ILE A 312 -3.13 23.47 31.70
N ASP A 313 -1.91 23.82 32.10
CA ASP A 313 -1.50 25.04 32.76
C ASP A 313 -1.34 26.25 31.83
N GLN A 314 -1.54 26.06 30.53
CA GLN A 314 -1.32 27.05 29.46
C GLN A 314 0.15 27.32 29.12
N GLU A 315 1.07 26.63 29.77
CA GLU A 315 2.48 26.65 29.43
C GLU A 315 2.79 25.71 28.27
N PHE A 316 3.94 25.91 27.63
CA PHE A 316 4.32 25.17 26.43
C PHE A 316 5.64 24.42 26.59
N ILE A 317 5.77 23.30 25.90
CA ILE A 317 7.01 22.51 25.81
C ILE A 317 7.38 22.38 24.34
N ASN A 318 8.66 22.55 24.01
CA ASN A 318 9.12 22.30 22.65
C ASN A 318 9.15 20.80 22.37
N ILE A 319 8.69 20.41 21.19
CA ILE A 319 8.69 19.02 20.75
C ILE A 319 10.14 18.49 20.69
N LYS A 320 11.10 19.33 20.27
CA LYS A 320 12.52 19.00 20.24
C LYS A 320 13.07 18.58 21.61
N ASP A 321 12.61 19.22 22.69
CA ASP A 321 13.06 18.91 24.05
C ASP A 321 12.59 17.51 24.47
N LEU A 322 11.37 17.13 24.08
CA LEU A 322 10.83 15.78 24.31
C LEU A 322 11.58 14.72 23.51
N LEU A 323 11.82 14.96 22.22
CA LEU A 323 12.57 14.05 21.35
C LEU A 323 14.02 13.86 21.84
N SER A 324 14.66 14.93 22.30
CA SER A 324 16.05 14.90 22.78
C SER A 324 16.26 13.97 23.98
N CYS A 325 15.21 13.72 24.78
CA CYS A 325 15.28 12.77 25.89
C CYS A 325 15.61 11.34 25.41
N PHE A 326 15.33 11.01 24.15
CA PHE A 326 15.49 9.68 23.56
C PHE A 326 16.63 9.60 22.52
N SER A 327 17.55 10.57 22.51
CA SER A 327 18.78 10.45 21.73
C SER A 327 19.60 9.22 22.19
N GLY A 328 20.50 8.73 21.34
CA GLY A 328 21.36 7.59 21.66
C GLY A 328 22.20 7.83 22.93
N SER A 329 22.61 9.07 23.16
CA SER A 329 23.30 9.55 24.36
C SER A 329 22.43 9.56 25.61
N ASN A 330 21.16 9.99 25.50
CA ASN A 330 20.27 10.16 26.66
C ASN A 330 19.46 8.90 27.00
N CYS A 331 19.27 7.97 26.05
CA CYS A 331 18.59 6.71 26.26
C CYS A 331 19.31 5.54 25.54
N PRO A 332 20.49 5.12 26.03
CA PRO A 332 21.31 4.11 25.33
C PRO A 332 20.63 2.75 25.13
N SER A 333 19.70 2.37 26.02
CA SER A 333 18.95 1.10 25.91
C SER A 333 17.97 1.06 24.71
N LEU A 334 17.71 2.21 24.08
CA LEU A 334 16.96 2.37 22.83
C LEU A 334 17.84 2.73 21.61
N ALA A 335 19.16 2.70 21.75
CA ALA A 335 20.07 2.89 20.60
C ALA A 335 19.83 1.76 19.58
N GLY A 336 19.66 2.13 18.30
CA GLY A 336 19.36 1.17 17.23
C GLY A 336 17.92 0.67 17.18
N LYS A 337 17.04 1.10 18.10
CA LYS A 337 15.63 0.70 18.20
C LYS A 337 14.70 1.85 17.79
N PRO A 338 13.57 1.58 17.13
CA PRO A 338 12.62 2.62 16.73
C PRO A 338 12.02 3.36 17.93
N LYS A 339 11.94 4.69 17.80
CA LYS A 339 11.35 5.63 18.76
C LYS A 339 10.27 6.43 18.04
N LEU A 340 9.00 6.14 18.34
CA LEU A 340 7.86 6.65 17.60
C LEU A 340 7.13 7.71 18.41
N PHE A 341 6.89 8.87 17.80
CA PHE A 341 6.12 9.96 18.40
C PHE A 341 4.94 10.30 17.51
N PHE A 342 3.72 10.19 18.03
CA PHE A 342 2.49 10.58 17.35
C PHE A 342 1.89 11.78 18.06
N ILE A 343 1.82 12.93 17.39
CA ILE A 343 1.48 14.21 18.02
C ILE A 343 0.22 14.77 17.36
N GLN A 344 -0.87 14.77 18.13
CA GLN A 344 -2.15 15.39 17.80
C GLN A 344 -2.24 16.71 18.59
N ALA A 345 -1.67 17.76 17.99
CA ALA A 345 -1.72 19.13 18.45
C ALA A 345 -1.70 20.08 17.24
N CYS A 346 -2.37 21.24 17.34
CA CYS A 346 -2.31 22.26 16.29
C CYS A 346 -0.87 22.75 16.12
N GLN A 347 -0.48 23.12 14.89
CA GLN A 347 0.83 23.72 14.59
C GLN A 347 0.70 25.17 14.11
N GLY A 348 -0.51 25.73 14.13
CA GLY A 348 -0.82 27.14 13.90
C GLY A 348 -2.33 27.40 13.96
N SER A 349 -2.75 28.59 13.56
CA SER A 349 -4.13 29.10 13.68
C SER A 349 -4.83 29.35 12.34
N VAL A 350 -4.29 28.82 11.24
CA VAL A 350 -4.84 29.00 9.89
C VAL A 350 -5.48 27.69 9.42
N GLY A 351 -6.68 27.75 8.84
CA GLY A 351 -7.31 26.59 8.19
C GLY A 351 -6.61 26.25 6.87
N HIS A 352 -6.40 24.96 6.57
CA HIS A 352 -5.68 24.57 5.35
C HIS A 352 -6.53 24.83 4.09
N PRO A 353 -6.11 25.73 3.18
CA PRO A 353 -6.88 26.04 1.98
C PRO A 353 -6.90 24.85 1.02
N ALA A 354 -7.99 24.72 0.26
CA ALA A 354 -8.09 23.78 -0.86
C ALA A 354 -7.44 24.42 -2.10
N VAL A 355 -6.45 23.78 -2.69
CA VAL A 355 -5.72 24.29 -3.86
C VAL A 355 -5.86 23.33 -5.04
N THR A 356 -6.17 23.87 -6.22
CA THR A 356 -6.05 23.19 -7.52
C THR A 356 -4.63 23.43 -8.04
N VAL A 357 -3.84 22.38 -8.21
CA VAL A 357 -2.39 22.49 -8.44
C VAL A 357 -2.10 23.09 -9.83
N LYS A 358 -1.42 24.25 -9.85
CA LYS A 358 -0.45 24.63 -10.88
C LYS A 358 0.87 24.84 -10.14
N GLU A 359 1.90 24.17 -10.62
CA GLU A 359 3.26 24.19 -10.07
C GLU A 359 3.96 25.50 -10.41
N ASP A 360 4.74 26.05 -9.48
CA ASP A 360 5.97 26.79 -9.75
C ASP A 360 6.81 27.10 -8.47
N PHE A 361 8.09 26.72 -8.54
CA PHE A 361 9.37 27.24 -7.99
C PHE A 361 9.79 27.37 -6.50
N SER A 362 10.95 26.73 -6.22
CA SER A 362 12.20 27.18 -5.52
C SER A 362 12.17 27.44 -3.98
N ALA A 363 13.22 27.26 -3.15
CA ALA A 363 14.66 27.04 -3.32
C ALA A 363 15.39 26.64 -1.99
N TYR A 364 16.65 26.15 -2.13
CA TYR A 364 17.85 26.13 -1.23
C TYR A 364 17.91 25.43 0.14
N LEU A 365 18.89 24.52 0.30
CA LEU A 365 19.99 24.54 1.31
C LEU A 365 21.03 23.40 1.06
N GLU A 366 22.33 23.73 1.13
CA GLU A 366 23.52 22.85 1.04
C GLU A 366 24.10 22.56 2.44
N THR A 367 24.71 21.38 2.67
CA THR A 367 26.06 21.24 3.32
C THR A 367 26.63 19.80 3.26
N ASP A 368 27.96 19.73 3.20
CA ASP A 368 28.81 18.52 3.14
C ASP A 368 29.09 17.86 4.51
N ALA A 369 29.20 16.52 4.56
CA ALA A 369 29.95 15.82 5.61
C ALA A 369 30.39 14.38 5.19
N ILE A 370 31.61 14.01 5.60
CA ILE A 370 32.34 12.75 5.36
C ILE A 370 31.84 11.65 6.33
N PRO A 371 31.69 10.37 5.94
CA PRO A 371 31.08 9.34 6.78
C PRO A 371 32.08 8.74 7.80
N LEU A 372 31.73 8.82 9.09
CA LEU A 372 32.22 7.93 10.15
C LEU A 372 31.25 6.75 10.31
N THR A 373 31.76 5.56 10.64
CA THR A 373 31.00 4.35 10.95
C THR A 373 30.31 4.41 12.33
N SER A 374 29.49 5.45 12.54
CA SER A 374 28.68 5.65 13.73
C SER A 374 27.30 6.15 13.35
N ILE A 375 26.27 5.64 14.00
CA ILE A 375 24.89 6.06 13.77
C ILE A 375 24.69 7.46 14.38
N PRO A 376 24.00 8.40 13.71
CA PRO A 376 23.70 9.71 14.28
C PRO A 376 22.95 9.62 15.62
N ASP A 377 23.22 10.55 16.54
CA ASP A 377 22.64 10.54 17.91
C ASP A 377 21.10 10.63 17.93
N GLN A 378 20.48 11.13 16.85
CA GLN A 378 19.02 11.21 16.67
C GLN A 378 18.49 10.24 15.61
N ALA A 379 19.17 9.12 15.37
CA ALA A 379 18.69 8.10 14.46
C ALA A 379 17.55 7.25 15.06
N ASP A 380 16.81 6.58 14.16
CA ASP A 380 15.73 5.67 14.50
C ASP A 380 14.53 6.36 15.20
N ILE A 381 14.29 7.64 14.90
CA ILE A 381 13.14 8.40 15.37
C ILE A 381 12.14 8.58 14.22
N LEU A 382 10.85 8.39 14.50
CA LEU A 382 9.77 8.78 13.61
C LEU A 382 8.79 9.69 14.34
N VAL A 383 8.40 10.78 13.69
CA VAL A 383 7.40 11.73 14.19
C VAL A 383 6.25 11.80 13.19
N GLY A 384 5.07 11.37 13.61
CA GLY A 384 3.81 11.57 12.92
C GLY A 384 3.05 12.75 13.52
N MET A 385 3.00 13.86 12.81
CA MET A 385 2.22 15.04 13.20
C MET A 385 0.84 14.98 12.55
N ALA A 386 -0.20 15.31 13.31
CA ALA A 386 -1.58 15.34 12.82
C ALA A 386 -1.84 16.38 11.71
N THR A 387 -1.02 17.42 11.63
CA THR A 387 -1.12 18.46 10.61
C THR A 387 0.26 19.05 10.30
N VAL A 388 0.42 19.62 9.11
CA VAL A 388 1.59 20.40 8.69
C VAL A 388 1.69 21.72 9.48
N GLU A 389 2.86 22.33 9.47
CA GLU A 389 3.15 23.60 10.17
C GLU A 389 2.16 24.70 9.80
N ASP A 390 1.85 25.58 10.76
CA ASP A 390 0.97 26.74 10.61
C ASP A 390 -0.54 26.42 10.46
N PHE A 391 -0.93 25.14 10.46
CA PHE A 391 -2.32 24.71 10.28
C PHE A 391 -2.98 24.05 11.51
N GLU A 392 -4.31 24.07 11.52
CA GLU A 392 -5.16 23.40 12.51
C GLU A 392 -5.34 21.91 12.24
N CYS A 393 -5.76 21.16 13.26
CA CYS A 393 -6.15 19.76 13.17
C CYS A 393 -7.50 19.54 13.85
N TYR A 394 -8.36 18.68 13.27
CA TYR A 394 -9.77 18.62 13.64
C TYR A 394 -10.11 17.40 14.50
N ARG A 395 -11.09 17.61 15.38
CA ARG A 395 -11.64 16.59 16.27
C ARG A 395 -13.15 16.60 16.28
N CYS A 396 -13.74 15.41 16.24
CA CYS A 396 -15.15 15.18 16.42
C CYS A 396 -15.42 14.82 17.89
N ILE A 397 -16.39 15.48 18.50
CA ILE A 397 -16.80 15.27 19.90
C ILE A 397 -17.21 13.81 20.15
N LYS A 398 -17.89 13.18 19.19
CA LYS A 398 -18.46 11.84 19.34
C LYS A 398 -17.49 10.71 18.98
N SER A 399 -16.57 10.95 18.06
CA SER A 399 -15.74 9.89 17.47
C SER A 399 -14.25 10.07 17.70
N GLY A 400 -13.77 11.20 18.24
CA GLY A 400 -12.33 11.48 18.40
C GLY A 400 -11.73 12.29 17.25
N SER A 401 -10.41 12.44 17.26
CA SER A 401 -9.67 13.22 16.26
C SER A 401 -9.53 12.47 14.93
N VAL A 402 -9.61 13.22 13.83
CA VAL A 402 -9.59 12.63 12.48
C VAL A 402 -8.30 11.86 12.23
N TYR A 403 -7.17 12.40 12.70
CA TYR A 403 -5.86 11.78 12.56
C TYR A 403 -5.71 10.52 13.41
N ILE A 404 -6.01 10.56 14.71
CA ILE A 404 -5.80 9.41 15.60
C ILE A 404 -6.74 8.25 15.28
N GLN A 405 -8.01 8.54 14.97
CA GLN A 405 -8.94 7.50 14.56
C GLN A 405 -8.49 6.85 13.25
N CYS A 406 -8.10 7.66 12.25
CA CYS A 406 -7.56 7.14 11.00
C CYS A 406 -6.27 6.33 11.21
N LEU A 407 -5.37 6.77 12.09
CA LEU A 407 -4.16 6.04 12.44
C LEU A 407 -4.50 4.66 13.01
N CYS A 408 -5.39 4.61 14.00
CA CYS A 408 -5.83 3.37 14.62
C CYS A 408 -6.47 2.44 13.57
N ASP A 409 -7.40 2.95 12.77
CA ASP A 409 -8.09 2.16 11.73
C ASP A 409 -7.12 1.58 10.70
N LYS A 410 -6.15 2.40 10.24
CA LYS A 410 -5.16 1.96 9.26
C LYS A 410 -4.16 0.97 9.86
N MET A 411 -3.77 1.12 11.13
CA MET A 411 -2.94 0.13 11.81
C MET A 411 -3.68 -1.21 11.94
N GLU A 412 -4.95 -1.21 12.34
CA GLU A 412 -5.75 -2.44 12.45
C GLU A 412 -5.94 -3.13 11.09
N LEU A 413 -6.10 -2.36 10.02
CA LEU A 413 -6.28 -2.90 8.66
C LEU A 413 -4.97 -3.43 8.04
N LEU A 414 -3.85 -2.72 8.25
CA LEU A 414 -2.63 -2.91 7.47
C LEU A 414 -1.51 -3.65 8.22
N CYS A 415 -1.48 -3.61 9.57
CA CYS A 415 -0.56 -4.44 10.33
C CYS A 415 -0.74 -5.95 10.06
N PRO A 416 -1.98 -6.51 9.93
CA PRO A 416 -2.17 -7.93 9.59
C PRO A 416 -1.62 -8.29 8.21
N LEU A 417 -1.58 -7.31 7.30
CA LEU A 417 -1.01 -7.43 5.97
C LEU A 417 0.51 -7.22 5.95
N ARG A 418 1.14 -7.11 7.12
CA ARG A 418 2.58 -6.87 7.32
C ARG A 418 3.11 -5.64 6.57
N LYS A 419 2.30 -4.60 6.43
CA LYS A 419 2.75 -3.31 5.88
C LYS A 419 3.67 -2.61 6.87
N ASP A 420 4.71 -1.95 6.37
CA ASP A 420 5.60 -1.15 7.19
C ASP A 420 4.92 0.14 7.66
N LEU A 421 5.40 0.69 8.77
CA LEU A 421 4.79 1.86 9.41
C LEU A 421 4.76 3.09 8.49
N ILE A 422 5.76 3.32 7.64
CA ILE A 422 5.74 4.47 6.72
C ILE A 422 4.60 4.30 5.71
N THR A 423 4.44 3.11 5.14
CA THR A 423 3.30 2.81 4.26
C THR A 423 1.96 3.03 4.97
N ILE A 424 1.82 2.59 6.22
CA ILE A 424 0.60 2.81 7.02
C ILE A 424 0.33 4.31 7.20
N LEU A 425 1.35 5.09 7.53
CA LEU A 425 1.21 6.53 7.72
C LEU A 425 0.93 7.28 6.42
N THR A 426 1.45 6.82 5.28
CA THR A 426 1.10 7.35 3.97
C THR A 426 -0.40 7.14 3.67
N GLU A 427 -0.93 5.97 4.01
CA GLU A 427 -2.37 5.69 3.91
C GLU A 427 -3.21 6.56 4.86
N VAL A 428 -2.67 6.90 6.03
CA VAL A 428 -3.28 7.90 6.93
C VAL A 428 -3.28 9.28 6.28
N ASN A 429 -2.17 9.72 5.67
CA ASN A 429 -2.11 11.01 4.96
C ASN A 429 -3.15 11.08 3.83
N LYS A 430 -3.25 10.02 3.02
CA LYS A 430 -4.22 9.92 1.91
C LYS A 430 -5.66 10.05 2.41
N GLU A 431 -6.01 9.30 3.45
CA GLU A 431 -7.37 9.29 4.00
C GLU A 431 -7.73 10.61 4.70
N VAL A 432 -6.83 11.18 5.51
CA VAL A 432 -7.07 12.47 6.18
C VAL A 432 -7.13 13.62 5.17
N GLY A 433 -6.20 13.66 4.21
CA GLY A 433 -6.13 14.70 3.16
C GLY A 433 -7.34 14.72 2.23
N ARG A 434 -7.98 13.57 2.00
CA ARG A 434 -9.21 13.48 1.20
C ARG A 434 -10.42 14.10 1.90
N ARG A 435 -10.48 14.08 3.24
CA ARG A 435 -11.65 14.59 3.98
C ARG A 435 -11.81 16.11 3.82
N VAL A 436 -13.05 16.58 3.93
CA VAL A 436 -13.39 18.01 4.02
C VAL A 436 -14.03 18.22 5.38
N LEU A 437 -13.42 19.07 6.20
CA LEU A 437 -13.71 19.24 7.62
C LEU A 437 -14.15 20.69 7.83
N ASN A 438 -15.46 20.91 7.88
CA ASN A 438 -16.06 22.25 7.94
C ASN A 438 -15.59 23.19 6.81
N GLY A 439 -15.45 22.65 5.60
CA GLY A 439 -14.97 23.39 4.43
C GLY A 439 -13.44 23.45 4.28
N TRP A 440 -12.69 22.97 5.26
CA TRP A 440 -11.23 22.98 5.28
C TRP A 440 -10.62 21.60 5.08
N LYS A 441 -9.32 21.57 4.76
CA LYS A 441 -8.53 20.34 4.67
C LYS A 441 -7.66 20.15 5.91
N GLN A 442 -7.18 18.93 6.10
CA GLN A 442 -6.14 18.60 7.08
C GLN A 442 -5.13 17.70 6.38
N MET A 443 -3.84 17.99 6.54
CA MET A 443 -2.76 17.20 5.92
C MET A 443 -1.74 16.83 7.00
N PRO A 444 -1.70 15.57 7.46
CA PRO A 444 -0.69 15.12 8.41
C PRO A 444 0.71 15.13 7.78
N LYS A 445 1.75 15.20 8.62
CA LYS A 445 3.17 15.25 8.22
C LYS A 445 3.93 14.11 8.86
N ILE A 446 4.76 13.44 8.08
CA ILE A 446 5.66 12.38 8.54
C ILE A 446 7.09 12.91 8.46
N SER A 447 7.83 12.81 9.55
CA SER A 447 9.28 13.03 9.59
C SER A 447 9.96 11.77 10.13
N SER A 448 11.01 11.29 9.48
CA SER A 448 11.61 10.00 9.81
C SER A 448 13.12 10.03 9.66
N THR A 449 13.81 9.51 10.67
CA THR A 449 15.23 9.12 10.65
C THR A 449 15.38 7.60 10.85
N LEU A 450 14.32 6.82 10.60
CA LEU A 450 14.37 5.36 10.59
C LEU A 450 15.33 4.87 9.51
N ARG A 451 16.09 3.83 9.84
CA ARG A 451 17.12 3.25 8.96
C ARG A 451 16.74 1.87 8.43
N LYS A 452 15.65 1.29 8.93
CA LYS A 452 15.14 -0.04 8.57
C LYS A 452 13.62 0.02 8.46
N GLN A 453 13.03 -0.94 7.75
CA GLN A 453 11.58 -1.06 7.74
C GLN A 453 11.08 -1.51 9.12
N LEU A 454 10.02 -0.85 9.59
CA LEU A 454 9.35 -1.20 10.85
C LEU A 454 8.01 -1.85 10.54
N ILE A 455 7.90 -3.15 10.82
CA ILE A 455 6.66 -3.91 10.70
C ILE A 455 6.29 -4.40 12.10
N PHE A 456 5.11 -4.03 12.60
CA PHE A 456 4.62 -4.53 13.88
C PHE A 456 4.22 -6.01 13.76
N GLN A 457 4.58 -6.81 14.76
CA GLN A 457 4.06 -8.17 14.88
C GLN A 457 2.71 -8.14 15.58
N ILE A 458 1.84 -9.07 15.20
CA ILE A 458 0.53 -9.28 15.81
C ILE A 458 0.57 -10.66 16.46
N PRO A 459 0.02 -10.82 17.69
CA PRO A 459 0.00 -12.10 18.36
C PRO A 459 -0.80 -13.12 17.53
N GLN A 460 -0.20 -14.29 17.28
CA GLN A 460 -0.91 -15.40 16.64
C GLN A 460 -2.01 -15.87 17.59
N SER A 461 -3.25 -15.97 17.09
CA SER A 461 -4.35 -16.57 17.85
C SER A 461 -3.95 -18.00 18.21
N GLN A 462 -3.82 -18.28 19.51
CA GLN A 462 -3.78 -19.66 19.99
C GLN A 462 -5.10 -20.31 19.56
N SER A 463 -5.02 -21.17 18.55
CA SER A 463 -6.08 -22.08 18.17
C SER A 463 -6.53 -22.83 19.42
N THR A 464 -7.80 -22.68 19.78
CA THR A 464 -8.49 -23.42 20.83
C THR A 464 -8.57 -24.90 20.48
N GLU A 465 -7.47 -25.63 20.65
CA GLU A 465 -7.51 -27.07 20.93
C GLU A 465 -7.95 -27.25 22.39
N ASN A 466 -9.26 -27.24 22.65
CA ASN A 466 -9.83 -27.79 23.88
C ASN A 466 -11.33 -28.01 23.73
N TYR A 467 -11.71 -28.93 22.84
CA TYR A 467 -12.99 -29.67 22.92
C TYR A 467 -12.82 -31.08 22.36
N LYS A 468 -12.05 -31.91 23.07
CA LYS A 468 -12.25 -33.36 23.11
C LYS A 468 -11.81 -33.89 24.47
N LYS A 469 -12.78 -34.04 25.37
CA LYS A 469 -12.87 -35.18 26.30
C LYS A 469 -14.32 -35.36 26.71
#